data_AF-A0A928EPA3-F1
#
_entry.id   AF-A0A928EPA3-F1
#
_cell.length_a   1.000
_cell.length_b   1.000
_cell.length_c   1.000
_cell.angle_alpha   90.00
_cell.angle_beta   90.00
_cell.angle_gamma   90.00
#
_symmetry.space_group_name_H-M   'P 1'
#
loop_
_entity.id
_entity.type
_entity.pdbx_description
1 polymer ?
#
loop_
_entity_poly.entity_id
_entity_poly.type
_entity_poly.pdbx_seq_one_letter_code
_entity_poly.pdbx_strand_id
1 'polypeptide(L)'
;MKRSVRLLAVAMALVVLCMALASCSNISESYAKKINKAAEDKEPYTLEQVKEDLGDEAVEIALLGTGVVIAVKGCDSIEDIREQLKDGKTVKGIIVTVALGKATAAKYTEITEDDLKI
;
A
#
# COMPACT_ATOMS: atom_id res chain seq x y z
N MET A 1 46.80 -1.83 -22.79
CA MET A 1 45.70 -1.12 -22.08
C MET A 1 44.41 -1.94 -22.14
N LYS A 2 44.33 -3.07 -21.41
CA LYS A 2 43.16 -4.00 -21.43
C LYS A 2 42.71 -4.43 -20.02
N ARG A 3 43.20 -3.78 -18.97
CA ARG A 3 42.94 -4.18 -17.57
C ARG A 3 41.95 -3.28 -16.83
N SER A 4 41.64 -2.10 -17.38
CA SER A 4 40.81 -1.08 -16.68
C SER A 4 39.30 -1.24 -16.87
N VAL A 5 38.86 -2.09 -17.81
CA VAL A 5 37.43 -2.19 -18.19
C VAL A 5 36.64 -3.16 -17.29
N ARG A 6 37.33 -4.03 -16.53
CA ARG A 6 36.65 -5.03 -15.68
C ARG A 6 36.26 -4.52 -14.29
N LEU A 7 36.66 -3.32 -13.89
CA LEU A 7 36.35 -2.77 -12.56
C LEU A 7 35.11 -1.88 -12.50
N LEU A 8 34.61 -1.38 -13.64
CA LEU A 8 33.39 -0.54 -13.66
C LEU A 8 32.08 -1.34 -13.63
N ALA A 9 32.10 -2.61 -14.02
CA ALA A 9 30.89 -3.44 -14.02
C ALA A 9 30.45 -3.87 -12.61
N VAL A 10 31.34 -3.85 -11.62
CA VAL A 10 31.04 -4.28 -10.24
C VAL A 10 30.41 -3.15 -9.42
N ALA A 11 30.70 -1.88 -9.76
CA ALA A 11 30.14 -0.73 -9.04
C ALA A 11 28.69 -0.40 -9.46
N MET A 12 28.26 -0.78 -10.67
CA MET A 12 26.88 -0.56 -11.13
C MET A 12 25.87 -1.60 -10.61
N ALA A 13 26.33 -2.75 -10.09
CA ALA A 13 25.44 -3.76 -9.53
C ALA A 13 24.99 -3.44 -8.09
N LEU A 14 25.68 -2.56 -7.37
CA LEU A 14 25.39 -2.24 -5.97
C LEU A 14 24.39 -1.09 -5.77
N VAL A 15 24.16 -0.24 -6.78
CA VAL A 15 23.19 0.87 -6.67
C VAL A 15 21.75 0.40 -6.89
N VAL A 16 21.55 -0.69 -7.64
CA VAL A 16 20.21 -1.28 -7.87
C VAL A 16 19.74 -2.13 -6.68
N LEU A 17 20.66 -2.58 -5.81
CA LEU A 17 20.33 -3.41 -4.66
C LEU A 17 19.79 -2.62 -3.45
N CYS A 18 19.94 -1.29 -3.45
CA CYS A 18 19.45 -0.44 -2.35
C CYS A 18 17.96 -0.09 -2.44
N MET A 19 17.23 -0.47 -3.49
CA MET A 19 15.77 -0.33 -3.54
C MET A 19 15.01 -1.50 -2.89
N ALA A 20 15.69 -2.59 -2.51
CA ALA A 20 15.04 -3.80 -2.02
C ALA A 20 14.88 -3.89 -0.48
N LEU A 21 15.27 -2.87 0.30
CA LEU A 21 15.52 -3.05 1.75
C LEU A 21 14.85 -2.00 2.67
N ALA A 22 13.81 -1.31 2.20
CA ALA A 22 12.95 -0.53 3.07
C ALA A 22 11.47 -0.70 2.74
N SER A 23 10.97 -1.95 2.69
CA SER A 23 9.54 -2.19 2.86
C SER A 23 9.17 -1.95 4.33
N CYS A 24 9.24 -0.68 4.76
CA CYS A 24 8.42 -0.22 5.86
C CYS A 24 7.01 -0.18 5.29
N SER A 25 6.22 -1.24 5.50
CA SER A 25 4.82 -1.30 5.08
C SER A 25 4.13 0.02 5.42
N ASN A 26 3.60 0.70 4.40
CA ASN A 26 2.90 1.98 4.55
C ASN A 26 1.53 1.80 5.24
N ILE A 27 1.18 0.58 5.64
CA ILE A 27 0.00 0.26 6.44
C ILE A 27 0.19 0.82 7.86
N SER A 28 -0.11 2.09 8.03
CA SER A 28 0.11 2.83 9.27
C SER A 28 -0.83 4.02 9.42
N GLU A 29 -1.00 4.48 10.67
CA GLU A 29 -1.73 5.70 10.98
C GLU A 29 -1.11 6.95 10.34
N SER A 30 0.24 6.99 10.26
CA SER A 30 0.97 8.11 9.65
C SER A 30 0.64 8.25 8.16
N TYR A 31 0.58 7.14 7.44
CA TYR A 31 0.23 7.14 6.02
C TYR A 31 -1.24 7.54 5.80
N ALA A 32 -2.17 7.03 6.62
CA ALA A 32 -3.57 7.47 6.58
C ALA A 32 -3.70 9.00 6.78
N LYS A 33 -2.95 9.57 7.74
CA LYS A 33 -2.89 11.03 7.95
C LYS A 33 -2.33 11.78 6.75
N LYS A 34 -1.32 11.24 6.06
CA LYS A 34 -0.77 11.84 4.84
C LYS A 34 -1.81 11.88 3.72
N ILE A 35 -2.55 10.79 3.50
CA ILE A 35 -3.63 10.75 2.50
C ILE A 35 -4.69 11.81 2.81
N ASN A 36 -5.17 11.85 4.06
CA ASN A 36 -6.19 12.83 4.47
C ASN A 36 -5.71 14.27 4.27
N LYS A 37 -4.48 14.56 4.70
CA LYS A 37 -3.89 15.89 4.54
C LYS A 37 -3.76 16.29 3.06
N ALA A 38 -3.32 15.37 2.21
CA ALA A 38 -3.20 15.63 0.78
C ALA A 38 -4.57 15.88 0.12
N ALA A 39 -5.62 15.15 0.54
CA ALA A 39 -6.98 15.41 0.10
C ALA A 39 -7.50 16.79 0.56
N GLU A 40 -7.25 17.17 1.82
CA GLU A 40 -7.57 18.49 2.38
C GLU A 40 -6.85 19.63 1.64
N ASP A 41 -5.56 19.43 1.33
CA ASP A 41 -4.72 20.37 0.60
C ASP A 41 -5.05 20.41 -0.91
N LYS A 42 -6.07 19.65 -1.37
CA LYS A 42 -6.53 19.53 -2.77
C LYS A 42 -5.49 18.93 -3.73
N GLU A 43 -4.55 18.16 -3.19
CA GLU A 43 -3.54 17.41 -3.93
C GLU A 43 -3.67 15.89 -3.65
N PRO A 44 -4.85 15.28 -3.90
CA PRO A 44 -5.08 13.89 -3.51
C PRO A 44 -4.22 12.91 -4.32
N TYR A 45 -3.72 11.90 -3.62
CA TYR A 45 -3.09 10.72 -4.21
C TYR A 45 -4.04 10.04 -5.21
N THR A 46 -3.51 9.50 -6.30
CA THR A 46 -4.29 8.63 -7.18
C THR A 46 -4.43 7.23 -6.59
N LEU A 47 -5.41 6.48 -7.09
CA LEU A 47 -5.54 5.05 -6.81
C LEU A 47 -4.24 4.29 -7.11
N GLU A 48 -3.58 4.58 -8.23
CA GLU A 48 -2.33 3.94 -8.61
C GLU A 48 -1.19 4.23 -7.62
N GLN A 49 -1.07 5.48 -7.17
CA GLN A 49 -0.06 5.85 -6.15
C GLN A 49 -0.32 5.15 -4.82
N VAL A 50 -1.60 5.06 -4.40
CA VAL A 50 -1.97 4.32 -3.19
C VAL A 50 -1.61 2.85 -3.31
N LYS A 51 -1.85 2.23 -4.47
CA LYS A 51 -1.49 0.82 -4.71
C LYS A 51 0.02 0.62 -4.75
N GLU A 52 0.77 1.53 -5.36
CA GLU A 52 2.24 1.50 -5.37
C GLU A 52 2.83 1.62 -3.96
N ASP A 53 2.31 2.56 -3.16
CA ASP A 53 2.76 2.78 -1.79
C ASP A 53 2.44 1.60 -0.85
N LEU A 54 1.29 0.95 -1.05
CA LEU A 54 0.85 -0.18 -0.23
C LEU A 54 1.41 -1.53 -0.72
N GLY A 55 1.84 -1.61 -1.99
CA GLY A 55 2.43 -2.81 -2.58
C GLY A 55 1.42 -3.96 -2.75
N ASP A 56 1.91 -5.18 -2.62
CA ASP A 56 1.12 -6.41 -2.81
C ASP A 56 -0.02 -6.55 -1.78
N GLU A 57 0.09 -5.85 -0.65
CA GLU A 57 -0.92 -5.83 0.41
C GLU A 57 -2.16 -4.99 0.03
N ALA A 58 -2.14 -4.31 -1.13
CA ALA A 58 -3.21 -3.44 -1.60
C ALA A 58 -4.38 -4.23 -2.21
N VAL A 59 -5.40 -4.50 -1.41
CA VAL A 59 -6.62 -5.18 -1.84
C VAL A 59 -7.67 -4.15 -2.26
N GLU A 60 -7.86 -4.02 -3.56
CA GLU A 60 -8.81 -3.07 -4.14
C GLU A 60 -10.23 -3.67 -4.20
N ILE A 61 -11.19 -2.93 -3.66
CA ILE A 61 -12.62 -3.19 -3.80
C ILE A 61 -13.26 -1.91 -4.36
N ALA A 62 -13.03 -1.67 -5.65
CA ALA A 62 -13.51 -0.48 -6.34
C ALA A 62 -14.09 -0.82 -7.72
N LEU A 63 -15.07 -0.03 -8.15
CA LEU A 63 -15.69 -0.10 -9.48
C LEU A 63 -15.59 1.26 -10.16
N LEU A 64 -15.05 1.28 -11.39
CA LEU A 64 -14.88 2.52 -12.18
C LEU A 64 -14.16 3.65 -11.40
N GLY A 65 -13.13 3.28 -10.61
CA GLY A 65 -12.34 4.24 -9.82
C GLY A 65 -13.06 4.81 -8.59
N THR A 66 -14.16 4.20 -8.15
CA THR A 66 -14.86 4.57 -6.92
C THR A 66 -15.03 3.34 -6.03
N GLY A 67 -14.69 3.46 -4.75
CA GLY A 67 -14.75 2.36 -3.79
C GLY A 67 -13.71 2.51 -2.69
N VAL A 68 -13.11 1.40 -2.28
CA VAL A 68 -12.08 1.39 -1.23
C VAL A 68 -10.88 0.54 -1.63
N VAL A 69 -9.73 0.88 -1.06
CA VAL A 69 -8.55 0.02 -1.00
C VAL A 69 -8.32 -0.34 0.45
N ILE A 70 -8.20 -1.64 0.73
CA ILE A 70 -7.92 -2.17 2.06
C ILE A 70 -6.55 -2.81 2.01
N ALA A 71 -5.69 -2.48 2.98
CA ALA A 71 -4.42 -3.18 3.12
C ALA A 71 -4.20 -3.61 4.56
N VAL A 72 -3.87 -4.88 4.72
CA VAL A 72 -3.57 -5.54 6.00
C VAL A 72 -2.22 -6.22 5.86
N LYS A 73 -1.37 -6.04 6.87
CA LYS A 73 0.01 -6.52 6.79
C LYS A 73 0.06 -8.05 6.65
N GLY A 74 0.75 -8.53 5.62
CA GLY A 74 0.86 -9.96 5.30
C GLY A 74 -0.41 -10.60 4.73
N CYS A 75 -1.33 -9.80 4.21
CA CYS A 75 -2.49 -10.27 3.44
C CYS A 75 -2.45 -9.67 2.04
N ASP A 76 -2.49 -10.52 1.02
CA ASP A 76 -2.40 -10.09 -0.39
C ASP A 76 -3.77 -10.21 -1.10
N SER A 77 -4.80 -10.71 -0.40
CA SER A 77 -6.15 -10.89 -0.91
C SER A 77 -7.23 -10.65 0.15
N ILE A 78 -8.50 -10.45 -0.29
CA ILE A 78 -9.65 -10.37 0.62
C ILE A 78 -9.79 -11.68 1.42
N GLU A 79 -9.54 -12.81 0.76
CA GLU A 79 -9.63 -14.14 1.36
C GLU A 79 -8.65 -14.31 2.53
N ASP A 80 -7.41 -13.84 2.40
CA ASP A 80 -6.42 -13.89 3.49
C ASP A 80 -6.88 -13.06 4.69
N ILE A 81 -7.43 -11.86 4.45
CA ILE A 81 -7.96 -11.01 5.52
C ILE A 81 -9.13 -11.73 6.21
N ARG A 82 -10.05 -12.34 5.44
CA ARG A 82 -11.18 -13.12 5.98
C ARG A 82 -10.72 -14.31 6.81
N GLU A 83 -9.67 -15.02 6.39
CA GLU A 83 -9.13 -16.14 7.16
C GLU A 83 -8.56 -15.69 8.51
N GLN A 84 -7.79 -14.59 8.53
CA GLN A 84 -7.29 -14.04 9.80
C GLN A 84 -8.41 -13.59 10.74
N LEU A 85 -9.48 -12.99 10.20
CA LEU A 85 -10.65 -12.61 11.00
C LEU A 85 -11.40 -13.83 11.56
N LYS A 86 -11.57 -14.90 10.76
CA LYS A 86 -12.21 -16.16 11.19
C LYS A 86 -11.42 -16.88 12.29
N ASP A 87 -10.10 -16.75 12.27
CA ASP A 87 -9.21 -17.24 13.34
C ASP A 87 -9.38 -16.46 14.66
N GLY A 88 -10.23 -15.43 14.70
CA GLY A 88 -10.44 -14.56 15.86
C GLY A 88 -9.28 -13.59 16.09
N LYS A 89 -8.43 -13.34 15.08
CA LYS A 89 -7.33 -12.38 15.20
C LYS A 89 -7.85 -10.97 14.98
N THR A 90 -7.47 -10.07 15.89
CA THR A 90 -7.58 -8.63 15.66
C THR A 90 -6.53 -8.20 14.63
N VAL A 91 -6.98 -7.82 13.44
CA VAL A 91 -6.09 -7.35 12.36
C VAL A 91 -6.24 -5.85 12.18
N LYS A 92 -5.12 -5.11 12.29
CA LYS A 92 -5.09 -3.69 11.96
C LYS A 92 -4.65 -3.50 10.51
N GLY A 93 -5.34 -2.60 9.83
CA GLY A 93 -5.06 -2.25 8.45
C GLY A 93 -5.36 -0.80 8.16
N ILE A 94 -5.13 -0.41 6.92
CA ILE A 94 -5.57 0.88 6.38
C ILE A 94 -6.72 0.66 5.42
N ILE A 95 -7.74 1.49 5.53
CA ILE A 95 -8.85 1.57 4.58
C ILE A 95 -8.80 2.95 3.93
N VAL A 96 -8.60 2.98 2.63
CA VAL A 96 -8.54 4.20 1.81
C VAL A 96 -9.81 4.28 0.97
N THR A 97 -10.59 5.34 1.14
CA THR A 97 -11.75 5.64 0.30
C THR A 97 -11.28 6.36 -0.96
N VAL A 98 -11.77 5.88 -2.10
CA VAL A 98 -11.41 6.40 -3.43
C VAL A 98 -12.67 6.85 -4.14
N ALA A 99 -12.63 8.03 -4.73
CA ALA A 99 -13.66 8.54 -5.63
C ALA A 99 -13.02 9.13 -6.88
N LEU A 100 -13.54 8.79 -8.06
CA LEU A 100 -13.02 9.26 -9.35
C LEU A 100 -11.51 9.03 -9.52
N GLY A 101 -11.00 7.89 -9.03
CA GLY A 101 -9.58 7.50 -9.10
C GLY A 101 -8.67 8.25 -8.11
N LYS A 102 -9.23 8.99 -7.15
CA LYS A 102 -8.49 9.78 -6.16
C LYS A 102 -8.82 9.35 -4.75
N ALA A 103 -7.80 9.24 -3.90
CA ALA A 103 -7.98 8.98 -2.48
C ALA A 103 -8.57 10.21 -1.79
N THR A 104 -9.77 10.06 -1.23
CA THR A 104 -10.51 11.16 -0.59
C THR A 104 -10.47 11.09 0.93
N ALA A 105 -10.23 9.90 1.48
CA ALA A 105 -10.10 9.69 2.91
C ALA A 105 -9.32 8.40 3.19
N ALA A 106 -8.70 8.31 4.36
CA ALA A 106 -8.08 7.09 4.86
C ALA A 106 -8.21 6.96 6.38
N LYS A 107 -8.37 5.73 6.86
CA LYS A 107 -8.34 5.39 8.29
C LYS A 107 -7.41 4.20 8.52
N TYR A 108 -6.58 4.28 9.57
CA TYR A 108 -5.87 3.13 10.11
C TYR A 108 -6.65 2.60 11.30
N THR A 109 -7.20 1.39 11.20
CA THR A 109 -8.16 0.85 12.17
C THR A 109 -8.05 -0.67 12.25
N GLU A 110 -8.68 -1.25 13.26
CA GLU A 110 -9.07 -2.65 13.22
C GLU A 110 -10.05 -2.87 12.06
N ILE A 111 -9.77 -3.90 11.26
CA ILE A 111 -10.61 -4.32 10.13
C ILE A 111 -11.64 -5.31 10.65
N THR A 112 -12.88 -5.16 10.20
CA THR A 112 -13.98 -6.06 10.52
C THR A 112 -14.51 -6.75 9.26
N GLU A 113 -15.30 -7.82 9.42
CA GLU A 113 -15.97 -8.43 8.26
C GLU A 113 -16.87 -7.44 7.51
N ASP A 114 -17.43 -6.45 8.20
CA ASP A 114 -18.28 -5.44 7.59
C ASP A 114 -17.50 -4.49 6.67
N ASP A 115 -16.23 -4.19 6.99
CA ASP A 115 -15.37 -3.41 6.09
C ASP A 115 -15.07 -4.16 4.77
N LEU A 116 -15.23 -5.50 4.75
CA LEU A 116 -15.01 -6.35 3.56
C LEU A 116 -16.28 -6.61 2.74
N LYS A 117 -17.43 -6.06 3.16
CA LYS A 117 -18.71 -6.18 2.45
C LYS A 117 -18.90 -4.90 1.63
N ILE A 118 -18.83 -5.01 0.30
CA ILE A 118 -19.26 -3.97 -0.64
C ILE A 118 -20.52 -4.43 -1.34
#